data_AF-A0A523NMB9-F1
#
_entry.id   AF-A0A523NMB9-F1
#
_cell.length_a   1.000
_cell.length_b   1.000
_cell.length_c   1.000
_cell.angle_alpha   90.00
_cell.angle_beta   90.00
_cell.angle_gamma   90.00
#
_symmetry.space_group_name_H-M   'P 1'
#
loop_
_entity.id
_entity.type
_entity.pdbx_description
1 polymer ?
#
loop_
_entity_poly.entity_id
_entity_poly.type
_entity_poly.pdbx_seq_one_letter_code
_entity_poly.pdbx_strand_id
1 'polypeptide(L)'
;TIGQVLDSIDSLTPPVNAANVTATLNSQGNGFRVVSNDPNTVAVVQNVGTGDTASILGIGGGGNLFLVLESLEAALLADDTSAISGLLDALSSSGEHISDTRAIFGVASNRMDKVDAIHDDSVVALTEQLSAVEDSDIIQDASDIAALELAFEATLNVSARVLQTSILDFLRR
;
A
#
# COMPACT_ATOMS: atom_id res chain seq x y z
N THR A 1 37.15 -22.49 -2.43
CA THR A 1 36.95 -23.27 -3.66
C THR A 1 35.70 -24.12 -3.49
N ILE A 2 35.15 -24.69 -4.58
CA ILE A 2 34.02 -25.65 -4.47
C ILE A 2 34.36 -26.78 -3.49
N GLY A 3 35.63 -27.24 -3.46
CA GLY A 3 36.11 -28.22 -2.47
C GLY A 3 35.98 -27.75 -1.02
N GLN A 4 36.39 -26.53 -0.69
CA GLN A 4 36.25 -25.99 0.68
C GLN A 4 34.80 -25.84 1.13
N VAL A 5 33.88 -25.59 0.19
CA VAL A 5 32.44 -25.54 0.48
C VAL A 5 31.91 -26.95 0.78
N LEU A 6 32.35 -27.95 0.01
CA LEU A 6 31.98 -29.35 0.22
C LEU A 6 32.50 -29.89 1.56
N ASP A 7 33.78 -29.62 1.87
CA ASP A 7 34.40 -30.02 3.14
C ASP A 7 33.72 -29.37 4.36
N SER A 8 33.19 -28.15 4.21
CA SER A 8 32.45 -27.45 5.26
C SER A 8 31.04 -28.03 5.48
N ILE A 9 30.44 -28.61 4.45
CA ILE A 9 29.11 -29.25 4.51
C ILE A 9 29.24 -30.67 5.12
N ASP A 10 30.27 -31.41 4.74
CA ASP A 10 30.56 -32.77 5.24
C ASP A 10 31.09 -32.78 6.69
N SER A 11 31.53 -31.63 7.23
CA SER A 11 31.98 -31.49 8.62
C SER A 11 30.87 -31.05 9.59
N LEU A 12 29.65 -30.79 9.11
CA LEU A 12 28.48 -30.57 9.97
C LEU A 12 28.16 -31.86 10.74
N THR A 13 27.55 -31.75 11.92
CA THR A 13 27.15 -32.89 12.74
C THR A 13 25.65 -32.85 13.02
N PRO A 14 24.85 -33.79 12.47
CA PRO A 14 25.26 -34.84 11.51
C PRO A 14 25.68 -34.26 10.15
N PRO A 15 26.57 -34.95 9.41
CA PRO A 15 27.02 -34.48 8.10
C PRO A 15 25.86 -34.38 7.12
N VAL A 16 25.77 -33.27 6.38
CA VAL A 16 24.75 -33.07 5.35
C VAL A 16 25.24 -33.72 4.07
N ASN A 17 25.17 -35.05 4.01
CA ASN A 17 25.43 -35.80 2.79
C ASN A 17 24.11 -36.18 2.11
N ALA A 18 24.19 -36.60 0.84
CA ALA A 18 23.04 -37.12 0.10
C ALA A 18 22.47 -38.44 0.70
N ALA A 19 23.08 -39.00 1.74
CA ALA A 19 22.53 -40.16 2.45
C ALA A 19 21.49 -39.75 3.50
N ASN A 20 21.57 -38.53 4.04
CA ASN A 20 20.69 -38.05 5.10
C ASN A 20 19.57 -37.14 4.58
N VAL A 21 19.85 -36.31 3.57
CA VAL A 21 18.89 -35.32 3.06
C VAL A 21 18.97 -35.24 1.53
N THR A 22 17.81 -35.12 0.87
CA THR A 22 17.70 -34.86 -0.57
C THR A 22 17.08 -33.49 -0.81
N ALA A 23 17.78 -32.64 -1.57
CA ALA A 23 17.27 -31.35 -2.03
C ALA A 23 16.97 -31.42 -3.54
N THR A 24 15.75 -31.06 -3.94
CA THR A 24 15.30 -31.12 -5.34
C THR A 24 14.74 -29.78 -5.79
N LEU A 25 15.07 -29.38 -7.02
CA LEU A 25 14.33 -28.37 -7.76
C LEU A 25 13.25 -29.05 -8.61
N ASN A 26 12.06 -28.45 -8.68
CA ASN A 26 11.02 -28.96 -9.57
C ASN A 26 11.39 -28.70 -11.05
N SER A 27 10.74 -29.42 -11.96
CA SER A 27 11.02 -29.33 -13.41
C SER A 27 10.72 -27.96 -14.03
N GLN A 28 9.98 -27.10 -13.32
CA GLN A 28 9.65 -25.74 -13.72
C GLN A 28 10.66 -24.70 -13.21
N GLY A 29 11.61 -25.12 -12.35
CA GLY A 29 12.65 -24.25 -11.78
C GLY A 29 12.15 -23.23 -10.76
N ASN A 30 10.91 -23.35 -10.29
CA ASN A 30 10.26 -22.40 -9.37
C ASN A 30 9.93 -23.02 -8.00
N GLY A 31 10.25 -24.29 -7.77
CA GLY A 31 10.07 -24.97 -6.49
C GLY A 31 11.37 -25.61 -6.04
N PHE A 32 11.71 -25.42 -4.76
CA PHE A 32 12.83 -26.05 -4.08
C PHE A 32 12.29 -26.82 -2.87
N ARG A 33 12.70 -28.07 -2.71
CA ARG A 33 12.24 -28.94 -1.62
C ARG A 33 13.42 -29.66 -1.00
N VAL A 34 13.42 -29.76 0.33
CA VAL A 34 14.41 -30.50 1.13
C VAL A 34 13.66 -31.58 1.91
N VAL A 35 14.11 -32.82 1.83
CA VAL A 35 13.46 -33.97 2.48
C VAL A 35 14.50 -34.81 3.18
N SER A 36 14.19 -35.33 4.36
CA SER A 36 15.02 -36.36 4.99
C SER A 36 14.95 -37.66 4.20
N ASN A 37 16.07 -38.34 4.08
CA ASN A 37 16.14 -39.68 3.50
C ASN A 37 15.88 -40.79 4.54
N ASP A 38 15.87 -40.45 5.83
CA ASP A 38 15.49 -41.36 6.91
C ASP A 38 13.98 -41.23 7.19
N PRO A 39 13.21 -42.33 7.15
CA PRO A 39 11.76 -42.31 7.38
C PRO A 39 11.36 -41.86 8.80
N ASN A 40 12.28 -41.84 9.76
CA ASN A 40 12.01 -41.47 11.15
C ASN A 40 12.44 -40.03 11.49
N THR A 41 12.91 -39.25 10.52
CA THR A 41 13.36 -37.88 10.78
C THR A 41 12.78 -36.91 9.77
N VAL A 42 12.69 -35.64 10.16
CA VAL A 42 12.23 -34.56 9.28
C VAL A 42 13.36 -33.58 9.02
N ALA A 43 13.55 -33.19 7.76
CA ALA A 43 14.53 -32.18 7.41
C ALA A 43 14.02 -30.80 7.85
N VAL A 44 14.76 -30.14 8.73
CA VAL A 44 14.49 -28.77 9.17
C VAL A 44 15.50 -27.82 8.53
N VAL A 45 14.99 -26.78 7.89
CA VAL A 45 15.81 -25.70 7.30
C VAL A 45 15.67 -24.46 8.17
N GLN A 46 16.81 -23.99 8.68
CA GLN A 46 16.89 -22.85 9.59
C GLN A 46 17.88 -21.81 9.07
N ASN A 47 17.71 -20.58 9.54
CA ASN A 47 18.71 -19.52 9.33
C ASN A 47 20.01 -19.87 10.07
N VAL A 48 21.15 -19.41 9.52
CA VAL A 48 22.47 -19.58 10.15
C VAL A 48 22.96 -18.22 10.63
N GLY A 49 23.34 -18.14 11.91
CA GLY A 49 23.79 -16.88 12.52
C GLY A 49 22.70 -15.80 12.48
N THR A 50 23.07 -14.59 12.07
CA THR A 50 22.13 -13.46 11.88
C THR A 50 21.55 -13.38 10.46
N GLY A 51 21.74 -14.42 9.64
CA GLY A 51 21.19 -14.44 8.28
C GLY A 51 19.67 -14.64 8.27
N ASP A 52 19.02 -14.22 7.19
CA ASP A 52 17.58 -14.36 6.95
C ASP A 52 17.27 -15.08 5.63
N THR A 53 18.30 -15.56 4.92
CA THR A 53 18.20 -16.15 3.58
C THR A 53 17.20 -17.31 3.50
N ALA A 54 17.13 -18.17 4.52
CA ALA A 54 16.20 -19.29 4.51
C ALA A 54 14.75 -18.80 4.62
N SER A 55 14.52 -17.75 5.42
CA SER A 55 13.22 -17.08 5.55
C SER A 55 12.83 -16.36 4.26
N ILE A 56 13.73 -15.54 3.69
CA ILE A 56 13.49 -14.78 2.45
C ILE A 56 13.16 -15.70 1.28
N LEU A 57 13.86 -16.83 1.17
CA LEU A 57 13.60 -17.82 0.12
C LEU A 57 12.36 -18.68 0.39
N GLY A 58 11.70 -18.51 1.55
CA GLY A 58 10.49 -19.26 1.92
C GLY A 58 10.74 -20.76 2.17
N ILE A 59 12.00 -21.15 2.31
CA ILE A 59 12.45 -22.53 2.49
C ILE A 59 12.73 -22.87 3.95
N GLY A 60 12.84 -21.86 4.81
CA GLY A 60 12.98 -22.00 6.25
C GLY A 60 11.79 -21.43 7.01
N GLY A 61 11.82 -21.65 8.33
CA GLY A 61 10.73 -21.40 9.25
C GLY A 61 10.04 -20.05 9.24
N GLY A 62 10.70 -18.98 8.77
CA GLY A 62 10.16 -17.62 8.83
C GLY A 62 9.28 -17.20 7.65
N GLY A 63 9.38 -17.84 6.49
CA GLY A 63 8.72 -17.37 5.26
C GLY A 63 7.40 -18.07 4.91
N ASN A 64 7.21 -19.31 5.38
CA ASN A 64 6.02 -20.10 5.07
C ASN A 64 5.54 -20.92 6.28
N LEU A 65 4.65 -20.32 7.06
CA LEU A 65 4.04 -20.94 8.25
C LEU A 65 3.40 -22.30 7.94
N PHE A 66 2.77 -22.46 6.76
CA PHE A 66 2.10 -23.71 6.41
C PHE A 66 3.08 -24.87 6.28
N LEU A 67 4.27 -24.62 5.69
CA LEU A 67 5.32 -25.63 5.62
C LEU A 67 5.89 -25.98 6.99
N VAL A 68 5.99 -25.00 7.90
CA VAL A 68 6.40 -25.25 9.29
C VAL A 68 5.40 -26.14 10.01
N LEU A 69 4.10 -25.87 9.86
CA LEU A 69 3.04 -26.68 10.46
C LEU A 69 2.98 -28.10 9.89
N GLU A 70 3.11 -28.26 8.56
CA GLU A 70 3.18 -29.56 7.90
C GLU A 70 4.41 -30.37 8.38
N SER A 71 5.56 -29.70 8.49
CA SER A 71 6.79 -30.34 8.97
C SER A 71 6.70 -30.70 10.46
N LEU A 72 6.00 -29.88 11.26
CA LEU A 72 5.79 -30.13 12.69
C LEU A 72 4.85 -31.32 12.92
N GLU A 73 3.79 -31.43 12.13
CA GLU A 73 2.93 -32.61 12.12
C GLU A 73 3.73 -33.87 11.79
N ALA A 74 4.54 -33.84 10.74
CA ALA A 74 5.40 -34.96 10.35
C ALA A 74 6.40 -35.33 11.45
N ALA A 75 7.03 -34.34 12.10
CA ALA A 75 7.99 -34.57 13.18
C ALA A 75 7.34 -35.16 14.44
N LEU A 76 6.12 -34.73 14.76
CA LEU A 76 5.32 -35.30 15.85
C LEU A 76 4.92 -36.75 15.57
N LEU A 77 4.56 -37.08 14.33
CA LEU A 77 4.24 -38.45 13.93
C LEU A 77 5.48 -39.36 13.94
N ALA A 78 6.66 -38.81 13.68
CA ALA A 78 7.94 -39.52 13.68
C ALA A 78 8.62 -39.60 15.06
N ASP A 79 8.07 -38.94 16.09
CA ASP A 79 8.70 -38.77 17.41
C ASP A 79 10.11 -38.15 17.35
N ASP A 80 10.36 -37.31 16.33
CA ASP A 80 11.64 -36.63 16.10
C ASP A 80 11.74 -35.38 16.99
N THR A 81 12.10 -35.61 18.26
CA THR A 81 12.24 -34.55 19.27
C THR A 81 13.22 -33.43 18.88
N SER A 82 14.24 -33.74 18.07
CA SER A 82 15.19 -32.75 17.58
C SER A 82 14.53 -31.83 16.53
N ALA A 83 13.82 -32.40 15.57
CA ALA A 83 13.09 -31.63 14.57
C ALA A 83 11.96 -30.82 15.22
N ILE A 84 11.22 -31.37 16.18
CA ILE A 84 10.17 -30.67 16.92
C ILE A 84 10.72 -29.38 17.56
N SER A 85 11.87 -29.45 18.23
CA SER A 85 12.48 -28.27 18.86
C SER A 85 12.84 -27.19 17.84
N GLY A 86 13.48 -27.58 16.72
CA GLY A 86 13.84 -26.61 15.66
C GLY A 86 12.61 -25.99 14.97
N LEU A 87 11.53 -26.77 14.84
CA LEU A 87 10.28 -26.31 14.23
C LEU A 87 9.47 -25.36 15.14
N LEU A 88 9.62 -25.47 16.47
CA LEU A 88 9.04 -24.50 17.40
C LEU A 88 9.72 -23.13 17.29
N ASP A 89 11.05 -23.09 17.16
CA ASP A 89 11.78 -21.83 16.94
C ASP A 89 11.38 -21.20 15.60
N ALA A 90 11.26 -22.02 14.55
CA ALA A 90 10.73 -21.63 13.25
C ALA A 90 9.31 -21.05 13.34
N LEU A 91 8.42 -21.69 14.10
CA LEU A 91 7.05 -21.22 14.32
C LEU A 91 7.02 -19.86 15.02
N SER A 92 7.87 -19.66 16.03
CA SER A 92 8.02 -18.37 16.72
C SER A 92 8.45 -17.27 15.74
N SER A 93 9.46 -17.55 14.91
CA SER A 93 9.94 -16.60 13.89
C SER A 93 8.86 -16.27 12.83
N SER A 94 8.09 -17.27 12.39
CA SER A 94 6.90 -17.04 11.55
C SER A 94 5.89 -16.11 12.22
N GLY A 95 5.66 -16.27 13.53
CA GLY A 95 4.77 -15.41 14.31
C GLY A 95 5.26 -13.96 14.36
N GLU A 96 6.55 -13.74 14.57
CA GLU A 96 7.18 -12.42 14.52
C GLU A 96 7.02 -11.78 13.14
N HIS A 97 7.28 -12.52 12.06
CA HIS A 97 7.13 -12.02 10.70
C HIS A 97 5.68 -11.60 10.38
N ILE A 98 4.68 -12.35 10.85
CA ILE A 98 3.26 -11.98 10.72
C ILE A 98 2.96 -10.70 11.50
N SER A 99 3.52 -10.56 12.71
CA SER A 99 3.36 -9.37 13.54
C SER A 99 3.96 -8.14 12.87
N ASP A 100 5.17 -8.25 12.32
CA ASP A 100 5.86 -7.18 11.61
C ASP A 100 5.10 -6.75 10.36
N THR A 101 4.64 -7.73 9.57
CA THR A 101 3.79 -7.47 8.40
C THR A 101 2.53 -6.72 8.81
N ARG A 102 1.86 -7.15 9.89
CA ARG A 102 0.66 -6.48 10.42
C ARG A 102 0.96 -5.06 10.88
N ALA A 103 2.11 -4.81 11.50
CA ALA A 103 2.53 -3.48 11.91
C ALA A 103 2.72 -2.54 10.70
N ILE A 104 3.33 -3.03 9.61
CA ILE A 104 3.46 -2.27 8.36
C ILE A 104 2.09 -1.88 7.80
N PHE A 105 1.14 -2.82 7.76
CA PHE A 105 -0.25 -2.52 7.35
C PHE A 105 -0.93 -1.52 8.29
N GLY A 106 -0.72 -1.61 9.60
CA GLY A 106 -1.24 -0.64 10.56
C GLY A 106 -0.73 0.78 10.33
N VAL A 107 0.57 0.93 10.04
CA VAL A 107 1.17 2.22 9.67
C VAL A 107 0.57 2.75 8.36
N ALA A 108 0.42 1.89 7.35
CA ALA A 108 -0.18 2.26 6.08
C ALA A 108 -1.64 2.71 6.24
N SER A 109 -2.43 2.01 7.07
CA SER A 109 -3.82 2.38 7.40
C SER A 109 -3.88 3.75 8.06
N ASN A 110 -3.08 3.99 9.10
CA ASN A 110 -3.02 5.30 9.77
C ASN A 110 -2.57 6.42 8.82
N ARG A 111 -1.70 6.12 7.85
CA ARG A 111 -1.33 7.08 6.81
C ARG A 111 -2.50 7.37 5.87
N MET A 112 -3.29 6.36 5.51
CA MET A 112 -4.51 6.53 4.71
C MET A 112 -5.51 7.43 5.42
N ASP A 113 -5.81 7.14 6.70
CA ASP A 113 -6.74 7.93 7.51
C ASP A 113 -6.33 9.41 7.59
N LYS A 114 -5.02 9.68 7.69
CA LYS A 114 -4.49 11.05 7.66
C LYS A 114 -4.61 11.72 6.29
N VAL A 115 -4.38 10.97 5.22
CA VAL A 115 -4.54 11.48 3.85
C VAL A 115 -5.99 11.82 3.58
N ASP A 116 -6.92 10.97 4.03
CA ASP A 116 -8.36 11.20 3.88
C ASP A 116 -8.78 12.46 4.65
N ALA A 117 -8.32 12.65 5.89
CA ALA A 117 -8.59 13.88 6.65
C ALA A 117 -8.05 15.14 5.96
N ILE A 118 -6.81 15.10 5.45
CA ILE A 118 -6.22 16.23 4.71
C ILE A 118 -6.98 16.49 3.40
N HIS A 119 -7.45 15.45 2.74
CA HIS A 119 -8.23 15.56 1.51
C HIS A 119 -9.57 16.25 1.79
N ASP A 120 -10.28 15.86 2.83
CA ASP A 120 -11.55 16.48 3.23
C ASP A 120 -11.37 17.97 3.56
N ASP A 121 -10.34 18.32 4.34
CA ASP A 121 -9.97 19.72 4.62
C ASP A 121 -9.65 20.49 3.32
N SER A 122 -8.96 19.86 2.37
CA SER A 122 -8.63 20.47 1.08
C SER A 122 -9.87 20.72 0.23
N VAL A 123 -10.84 19.80 0.24
CA VAL A 123 -12.12 19.97 -0.46
C VAL A 123 -12.88 21.16 0.11
N VAL A 124 -12.95 21.29 1.44
CA VAL A 124 -13.60 22.44 2.09
C VAL A 124 -12.91 23.73 1.71
N ALA A 125 -11.58 23.80 1.85
CA ALA A 125 -10.81 25.01 1.54
C ALA A 125 -10.93 25.43 0.06
N LEU A 126 -10.92 24.48 -0.87
CA LEU A 126 -11.10 24.75 -2.30
C LEU A 126 -12.54 25.22 -2.60
N THR A 127 -13.54 24.67 -1.92
CA THR A 127 -14.94 25.10 -2.06
C THR A 127 -15.12 26.53 -1.55
N GLU A 128 -14.51 26.88 -0.42
CA GLU A 128 -14.52 28.26 0.12
C GLU A 128 -13.83 29.24 -0.83
N GLN A 129 -12.68 28.87 -1.40
CA GLN A 129 -11.97 29.69 -2.39
C GLN A 129 -12.80 29.90 -3.66
N LEU A 130 -13.47 28.85 -4.15
CA LEU A 130 -14.35 28.95 -5.31
C LEU A 130 -15.52 29.89 -5.03
N SER A 131 -16.22 29.71 -3.90
CA SER A 131 -17.33 30.58 -3.49
C SER A 131 -16.89 32.04 -3.36
N ALA A 132 -15.73 32.32 -2.78
CA ALA A 132 -15.23 33.69 -2.61
C ALA A 132 -14.95 34.38 -3.96
N VAL A 133 -14.49 33.63 -4.97
CA VAL A 133 -14.28 34.15 -6.33
C VAL A 133 -15.62 34.35 -7.04
N GLU A 134 -16.50 33.35 -7.03
CA GLU A 134 -17.82 33.41 -7.67
C GLU A 134 -18.73 34.49 -7.08
N ASP A 135 -18.80 34.62 -5.75
CA ASP A 135 -19.62 35.61 -5.06
C ASP A 135 -19.17 37.05 -5.35
N SER A 136 -17.85 37.27 -5.50
CA SER A 136 -17.29 38.58 -5.87
C SER A 136 -17.73 39.00 -7.27
N ASP A 137 -17.69 38.07 -8.23
CA ASP A 137 -18.09 38.32 -9.60
C ASP A 137 -19.59 38.63 -9.70
N ILE A 138 -20.45 37.89 -8.97
CA ILE A 138 -21.90 38.13 -8.96
C ILE A 138 -22.25 39.54 -8.44
N ILE A 139 -21.60 40.01 -7.37
CA ILE A 139 -21.85 41.35 -6.82
C ILE A 139 -21.43 42.44 -7.82
N GLN A 140 -20.31 42.24 -8.50
CA GLN A 140 -19.82 43.20 -9.50
C GLN A 140 -20.72 43.23 -10.73
N ASP A 141 -21.08 42.06 -11.26
CA ASP A 141 -22.00 41.94 -12.41
C ASP A 141 -23.37 42.57 -12.11
N ALA A 142 -23.93 42.34 -10.91
CA ALA A 142 -25.19 42.95 -10.50
C ALA A 142 -25.09 44.48 -10.43
N SER A 143 -23.95 45.01 -9.97
CA SER A 143 -23.70 46.45 -9.89
C SER A 143 -23.59 47.08 -11.28
N ASP A 144 -22.90 46.41 -12.20
CA ASP A 144 -22.74 46.86 -13.59
C ASP A 144 -24.07 46.86 -14.34
N ILE A 145 -24.91 45.84 -14.13
CA ILE A 145 -26.27 45.78 -14.68
C ILE A 145 -27.12 46.96 -14.15
N ALA A 146 -27.11 47.22 -12.84
CA ALA A 146 -27.87 48.33 -12.26
C ALA A 146 -27.41 49.70 -12.80
N ALA A 147 -26.11 49.88 -13.03
CA ALA A 147 -25.57 51.10 -13.64
C ALA A 147 -26.02 51.25 -15.10
N LEU A 148 -26.03 50.15 -15.87
CA LEU A 148 -26.55 50.11 -17.24
C LEU A 148 -28.03 50.43 -17.31
N GLU A 149 -28.85 49.88 -16.42
CA GLU A 149 -30.29 50.19 -16.33
C GLU A 149 -30.53 51.67 -16.06
N LEU A 150 -29.82 52.26 -15.09
CA LEU A 150 -29.93 53.68 -14.76
C LEU A 150 -29.54 54.57 -15.96
N ALA A 151 -28.44 54.24 -16.64
CA ALA A 151 -28.01 54.97 -17.84
C ALA A 151 -29.02 54.85 -18.98
N PHE A 152 -29.63 53.68 -19.15
CA PHE A 152 -30.67 53.44 -20.15
C PHE A 152 -31.94 54.24 -19.86
N GLU A 153 -32.42 54.25 -18.61
CA GLU A 153 -33.57 55.07 -18.20
C GLU A 153 -33.32 56.57 -18.37
N ALA A 154 -32.11 57.04 -18.05
CA ALA A 154 -31.71 58.43 -18.28
C ALA A 154 -31.75 58.76 -19.79
N THR A 155 -31.25 57.85 -20.62
CA THR A 155 -31.25 58.00 -22.09
C THR A 155 -32.68 58.03 -22.65
N LEU A 156 -33.58 57.17 -22.15
CA LEU A 156 -34.99 57.18 -22.51
C LEU A 156 -35.69 58.50 -22.10
N ASN A 157 -35.40 59.02 -20.91
CA ASN A 157 -35.94 60.31 -20.49
C ASN A 157 -35.44 61.48 -21.33
N VAL A 158 -34.15 61.49 -21.67
CA VAL A 158 -33.55 62.53 -22.53
C VAL A 158 -34.14 62.47 -23.93
N SER A 159 -34.25 61.27 -24.53
CA SER A 159 -34.86 61.10 -25.85
C SER A 159 -36.34 61.50 -25.86
N ALA A 160 -37.11 61.16 -24.83
CA ALA A 160 -38.49 61.61 -24.67
C ALA A 160 -38.61 63.15 -24.61
N ARG A 161 -37.74 63.83 -23.86
CA ARG A 161 -37.70 65.30 -23.80
C ARG A 161 -37.30 65.93 -25.14
N VAL A 162 -36.30 65.38 -25.82
CA VAL A 162 -35.87 65.88 -27.15
C VAL A 162 -37.01 65.74 -28.17
N LEU A 163 -37.71 64.61 -28.18
CA LEU A 163 -38.87 64.38 -29.06
C LEU A 163 -40.04 65.31 -28.73
N GLN A 164 -40.37 65.52 -27.45
CA GLN A 164 -41.42 66.48 -27.06
C GLN A 164 -41.06 67.91 -27.46
N THR A 165 -39.80 68.31 -27.31
CA THR A 165 -39.35 69.66 -27.67
C THR A 165 -39.41 69.86 -29.18
N SER A 166 -38.99 68.87 -29.99
CA SER A 166 -39.02 68.98 -31.46
C SER A 166 -40.44 69.03 -32.03
N ILE A 167 -41.40 68.33 -31.42
CA ILE A 167 -42.82 68.40 -31.82
C ILE A 167 -43.42 69.77 -31.51
N LEU A 168 -43.11 70.36 -30.34
CA LEU A 168 -43.55 71.71 -30.01
C LEU A 168 -42.89 72.78 -30.89
N ASP A 169 -41.62 72.60 -31.25
CA ASP A 169 -40.89 73.52 -32.15
C ASP A 169 -41.39 73.40 -33.61
N PHE A 170 -41.80 72.21 -34.04
CA PHE A 170 -42.44 71.99 -35.35
C PHE A 170 -43.81 72.68 -35.45
N LEU A 171 -44.54 72.82 -34.35
CA LEU A 171 -45.83 73.54 -34.30
C LEU A 171 -45.69 75.06 -34.16
N ARG A 172 -44.48 75.57 -33.90
CA ARG A 172 -44.20 76.99 -33.68
C ARG A 172 -43.60 77.70 -34.90
N ARG A 173 -43.20 76.93 -35.93
CA ARG A 173 -42.91 77.37 -37.29
C ARG A 173 -44.11 77.14 -38.19
#